data_AF-H5SSU4-F1
#
_entry.id   AF-H5SSU4-F1
#
_cell.length_a   1.000
_cell.length_b   1.000
_cell.length_c   1.000
_cell.angle_alpha   90.00
_cell.angle_beta   90.00
_cell.angle_gamma   90.00
#
_symmetry.space_group_name_H-M   'P 1'
#
loop_
_entity.id
_entity.type
_entity.pdbx_description
1 polymer ?
#
loop_
_entity_poly.entity_id
_entity_poly.type
_entity_poly.pdbx_seq_one_letter_code
_entity_poly.pdbx_strand_id
1 'polypeptide(L)'
;MKLIAWKLLWFSAKFLAIFAMLMLVWFIFAPIYNAITVTLANTLFSLVEEPNVTLLKPQGNSVAIYIRDVANPKEEPRLFAYFDYPHSGLAVLVALLLATPALPWRRRLRVIITGTGLLLGIHSGLFIPKTRFEYIQFLVREGIPVADNMYLAYAWLGRALVPVSYVAPFVIWLLLTWRSWLPKLGPRDTPQPQRIPKEARP
;
A
#
# COMPACT_ATOMS: atom_id res chain seq x y z
N MET A 1 3.33 4.82 -33.65
CA MET A 1 2.91 5.64 -32.47
C MET A 1 1.42 5.55 -32.15
N LYS A 2 0.48 5.65 -33.10
CA LYS A 2 -1.00 5.64 -32.84
C LYS A 2 -1.51 4.46 -31.99
N LEU A 3 -0.98 3.26 -32.20
CA LEU A 3 -1.40 2.05 -31.45
C LEU A 3 -1.04 2.07 -29.96
N ILE A 4 0.02 2.76 -29.57
CA ILE A 4 0.44 2.85 -28.16
C ILE A 4 -0.46 3.85 -27.43
N ALA A 5 -0.72 5.01 -28.03
CA ALA A 5 -1.60 6.03 -27.48
C ALA A 5 -3.02 5.50 -27.22
N TRP A 6 -3.58 4.73 -28.17
CA TRP A 6 -4.90 4.12 -27.99
C TRP A 6 -4.96 3.12 -26.82
N LYS A 7 -3.92 2.28 -26.66
CA LYS A 7 -3.85 1.32 -25.56
C LYS A 7 -3.76 2.02 -24.20
N LEU A 8 -2.99 3.10 -24.12
CA LEU A 8 -2.88 3.91 -22.91
C LEU A 8 -4.22 4.59 -22.57
N LEU A 9 -4.90 5.17 -23.58
CA LEU A 9 -6.21 5.77 -23.37
C LEU A 9 -7.24 4.77 -22.83
N TRP A 10 -7.28 3.56 -23.43
CA TRP A 10 -8.19 2.51 -22.99
C TRP A 10 -7.87 2.00 -21.58
N PHE A 11 -6.58 1.86 -21.26
CA PHE A 11 -6.14 1.53 -19.90
C PHE A 11 -6.58 2.61 -18.91
N SER A 12 -6.34 3.88 -19.21
CA SER A 12 -6.72 5.00 -18.33
C SER A 12 -8.22 5.07 -18.11
N ALA A 13 -9.03 4.95 -19.16
CA ALA A 13 -10.49 4.93 -19.05
C ALA A 13 -10.98 3.76 -18.19
N LYS A 14 -10.43 2.56 -18.41
CA LYS A 14 -10.76 1.37 -17.63
C LYS A 14 -10.34 1.50 -16.16
N PHE A 15 -9.15 2.04 -15.90
CA PHE A 15 -8.66 2.33 -14.57
C PHE A 15 -9.58 3.30 -13.84
N LEU A 16 -9.93 4.43 -14.47
CA LEU A 16 -10.80 5.44 -13.87
C LEU A 16 -12.19 4.87 -13.55
N ALA A 17 -12.78 4.09 -14.46
CA ALA A 17 -14.08 3.45 -14.23
C ALA A 17 -14.05 2.48 -13.05
N ILE A 18 -13.04 1.61 -12.98
CA ILE A 18 -12.90 0.64 -11.88
C ILE A 18 -12.59 1.36 -10.57
N PHE A 19 -11.71 2.36 -10.59
CA PHE A 19 -11.38 3.15 -9.41
C PHE A 19 -12.62 3.86 -8.85
N ALA A 20 -13.41 4.52 -9.71
CA ALA A 20 -14.66 5.16 -9.29
C ALA A 20 -15.62 4.15 -8.64
N MET A 21 -15.80 2.97 -9.24
CA MET A 21 -16.62 1.90 -8.67
C MET A 21 -16.10 1.41 -7.30
N LEU A 22 -14.79 1.22 -7.17
CA LEU A 22 -14.18 0.81 -5.90
C LEU A 22 -14.30 1.89 -4.83
N MET A 23 -14.18 3.18 -5.20
CA MET A 23 -14.35 4.29 -4.26
C MET A 23 -15.78 4.40 -3.72
N LEU A 24 -16.79 4.11 -4.55
CA LEU A 24 -18.19 4.10 -4.11
C LEU A 24 -18.44 3.07 -3.00
N VAL A 25 -17.80 1.90 -3.09
CA VAL A 25 -17.93 0.84 -2.07
C VAL A 25 -16.87 0.93 -0.98
N TRP A 26 -15.87 1.81 -1.10
CA TRP A 26 -14.71 1.86 -0.21
C TRP A 26 -15.10 2.12 1.25
N PHE A 27 -16.09 2.97 1.50
CA PHE A 27 -16.58 3.25 2.86
C PHE A 27 -17.08 2.01 3.62
N ILE A 28 -17.49 0.96 2.90
CA ILE A 28 -17.91 -0.32 3.48
C ILE A 28 -16.68 -1.18 3.82
N PHE A 29 -15.66 -1.17 2.97
CA PHE A 29 -14.46 -2.00 3.13
C PHE A 29 -13.37 -1.36 4.00
N ALA A 30 -13.34 -0.03 4.10
CA ALA A 30 -12.33 0.71 4.85
C ALA A 30 -12.27 0.30 6.33
N PRO A 31 -13.39 0.12 7.06
CA PRO A 31 -13.34 -0.34 8.46
C PRO A 31 -12.69 -1.72 8.61
N ILE A 32 -12.97 -2.65 7.68
CA ILE A 32 -12.37 -3.99 7.68
C ILE A 32 -10.88 -3.90 7.41
N TYR A 33 -10.48 -3.11 6.41
CA TYR A 33 -9.08 -2.90 6.08
C TYR A 33 -8.30 -2.26 7.24
N ASN A 34 -8.90 -1.26 7.89
CA ASN A 34 -8.33 -0.60 9.06
C ASN A 34 -8.15 -1.58 10.22
N ALA A 35 -9.14 -2.43 10.50
CA ALA A 35 -9.04 -3.44 11.54
C ALA A 35 -7.85 -4.38 11.30
N ILE A 36 -7.69 -4.91 10.08
CA ILE A 36 -6.58 -5.80 9.74
C ILE A 36 -5.24 -5.06 9.87
N THR A 37 -5.15 -3.83 9.35
CA THR A 37 -3.92 -3.01 9.39
C THR A 37 -3.53 -2.70 10.83
N VAL A 38 -4.50 -2.36 11.69
CA VAL A 38 -4.30 -2.10 13.12
C VAL A 38 -3.84 -3.36 13.86
N THR A 39 -4.45 -4.51 13.59
CA THR A 39 -4.03 -5.78 14.20
C THR A 39 -2.56 -6.08 13.88
N LEU A 40 -2.17 -5.97 12.60
CA LEU A 40 -0.79 -6.17 12.19
C LEU A 40 0.16 -5.12 12.79
N ALA A 41 -0.24 -3.86 12.80
CA ALA A 41 0.55 -2.79 13.41
C ALA A 41 0.77 -3.02 14.91
N ASN A 42 -0.25 -3.45 15.67
CA ASN A 42 -0.11 -3.80 17.08
C ASN A 42 0.89 -4.95 17.30
N THR A 43 0.86 -5.97 16.42
CA THR A 43 1.87 -7.03 16.44
C THR A 43 3.26 -6.46 16.20
N LEU A 44 3.43 -5.56 15.22
CA LEU A 44 4.72 -4.92 14.96
C LEU A 44 5.19 -4.05 16.14
N PHE A 45 4.30 -3.29 16.78
CA PHE A 45 4.61 -2.53 18.00
C PHE A 45 5.13 -3.43 19.12
N SER A 46 4.53 -4.60 19.32
CA SER A 46 5.02 -5.55 20.33
C SER A 46 6.44 -6.10 20.06
N LEU A 47 6.94 -5.97 18.82
CA LEU A 47 8.29 -6.40 18.42
C LEU A 47 9.33 -5.27 18.48
N VAL A 48 8.89 -4.01 18.44
CA VAL A 48 9.80 -2.85 18.36
C VAL A 48 9.76 -1.95 19.61
N GLU A 49 8.81 -2.17 20.52
CA GLU A 49 8.67 -1.42 21.77
C GLU A 49 8.83 -2.31 22.99
N GLU A 50 9.77 -1.93 23.86
CA GLU A 50 9.94 -2.52 25.19
C GLU A 50 10.04 -1.38 26.24
N PRO A 51 9.05 -1.23 27.14
CA PRO A 51 7.78 -1.95 27.21
C PRO A 51 6.81 -1.56 26.06
N ASN A 52 5.91 -2.47 25.70
CA ASN A 52 4.86 -2.21 24.71
C ASN A 52 3.79 -1.26 25.28
N VAL A 53 3.97 0.04 25.03
CA VAL A 53 3.09 1.10 25.53
C VAL A 53 2.03 1.52 24.52
N THR A 54 2.27 1.30 23.23
CA THR A 54 1.36 1.76 22.19
C THR A 54 0.26 0.72 21.92
N LEU A 55 -1.00 1.17 21.92
CA LEU A 55 -2.14 0.35 21.52
C LEU A 55 -2.97 1.10 20.47
N LEU A 56 -3.09 0.52 19.28
CA LEU A 56 -3.97 1.02 18.24
C LEU A 56 -5.34 0.33 18.31
N LYS A 57 -6.43 1.09 18.16
CA LYS A 57 -7.79 0.56 18.00
C LYS A 57 -8.44 1.12 16.74
N PRO A 58 -9.08 0.28 15.89
CA PRO A 58 -9.84 0.77 14.76
C PRO A 58 -11.13 1.45 15.25
N GLN A 59 -11.46 2.61 14.68
CA GLN A 59 -12.71 3.33 14.92
C GLN A 59 -13.36 3.71 13.59
N GLY A 60 -14.04 2.75 12.97
CA GLY A 60 -14.61 2.92 11.63
C GLY A 60 -13.54 3.27 10.60
N ASN A 61 -13.59 4.48 10.06
CA ASN A 61 -12.63 4.97 9.05
C ASN A 61 -11.37 5.63 9.65
N SER A 62 -11.29 5.70 10.97
CA SER A 62 -10.17 6.30 11.69
C SER A 62 -9.48 5.25 12.56
N VAL A 63 -8.27 5.57 13.03
CA VAL A 63 -7.52 4.76 13.98
C VAL A 63 -7.22 5.61 15.20
N ALA A 64 -7.60 5.11 16.37
CA ALA A 64 -7.29 5.72 17.65
C ALA A 64 -6.00 5.13 18.21
N ILE A 65 -5.10 5.99 18.67
CA ILE A 65 -3.85 5.62 19.33
C ILE A 65 -4.06 5.80 20.82
N TYR A 66 -3.73 4.77 21.59
CA TYR A 66 -3.73 4.79 23.04
C TYR A 66 -2.32 4.52 23.56
N ILE A 67 -2.00 5.11 24.71
CA ILE A 67 -0.75 4.87 25.43
C ILE A 67 -1.08 4.22 26.77
N ARG A 68 -0.38 3.13 27.10
CA ARG A 68 -0.44 2.44 28.39
C ARG A 68 0.53 3.10 29.36
N ASP A 69 0.11 3.24 30.61
CA ASP A 69 1.02 3.64 31.69
C ASP A 69 1.90 2.46 32.10
N VAL A 70 3.21 2.65 32.03
CA VAL A 70 4.22 1.64 32.43
C VAL A 70 4.28 1.51 33.95
N ALA A 71 4.10 2.62 34.68
CA ALA A 71 4.15 2.64 36.14
C ALA A 71 2.87 2.07 36.76
N ASN A 72 1.73 2.18 36.06
CA ASN A 72 0.47 1.60 36.49
C ASN A 72 -0.23 0.79 35.37
N PRO A 73 0.19 -0.46 35.11
CA PRO A 73 -0.38 -1.29 34.03
C PRO A 73 -1.87 -1.63 34.18
N LYS A 74 -2.45 -1.39 35.36
CA LYS A 74 -3.88 -1.59 35.65
C LYS A 74 -4.75 -0.41 35.25
N GLU A 75 -4.14 0.75 34.96
CA GLU A 75 -4.89 1.89 34.41
C GLU A 75 -5.31 1.63 32.97
N GLU A 76 -6.51 2.11 32.64
CA GLU A 76 -7.02 2.07 31.27
C GLU A 76 -6.09 2.86 30.33
N PRO A 77 -5.77 2.34 29.13
CA PRO A 77 -4.97 3.05 28.16
C PRO A 77 -5.59 4.41 27.83
N ARG A 78 -4.79 5.47 27.86
CA ARG A 78 -5.26 6.84 27.61
C ARG A 78 -5.24 7.12 26.12
N LEU A 79 -6.32 7.69 25.60
CA LEU A 79 -6.39 8.14 24.21
C LEU A 79 -5.36 9.25 24.00
N PHE A 80 -4.51 9.06 23.00
CA PHE A 80 -3.40 9.95 22.68
C PHE A 80 -3.64 10.75 21.41
N ALA A 81 -4.05 10.08 20.33
CA ALA A 81 -4.28 10.72 19.04
C ALA A 81 -5.29 9.96 18.17
N TYR A 82 -5.78 10.65 17.15
CA TYR A 82 -6.60 10.08 16.09
C TYR A 82 -5.91 10.25 14.75
N PHE A 83 -5.97 9.19 13.94
CA PHE A 83 -5.61 9.26 12.55
C PHE A 83 -6.83 8.99 11.67
N ASP A 84 -7.25 10.01 10.93
CA ASP A 84 -8.16 9.83 9.81
C ASP A 84 -7.36 9.27 8.64
N TYR A 85 -7.50 7.95 8.43
CA TYR A 85 -6.69 7.22 7.47
C TYR A 85 -7.57 6.54 6.42
N PRO A 86 -8.07 7.30 5.43
CA PRO A 86 -8.67 6.67 4.27
C PRO A 86 -7.53 6.02 3.47
N HIS A 87 -7.25 4.73 3.70
CA HIS A 87 -6.28 3.94 2.94
C HIS A 87 -6.75 3.66 1.50
N SER A 88 -7.17 4.71 0.77
CA SER A 88 -7.64 4.66 -0.61
C SER A 88 -6.58 4.12 -1.58
N GLY A 89 -5.31 4.08 -1.16
CA GLY A 89 -4.24 3.40 -1.88
C GLY A 89 -4.56 1.95 -2.24
N LEU A 90 -5.36 1.23 -1.45
CA LEU A 90 -5.80 -0.12 -1.82
C LEU A 90 -6.74 -0.10 -3.03
N ALA A 91 -7.73 0.80 -3.05
CA ALA A 91 -8.63 0.97 -4.19
C ALA A 91 -7.85 1.34 -5.46
N VAL A 92 -6.86 2.24 -5.33
CA VAL A 92 -5.95 2.60 -6.44
C VAL A 92 -5.20 1.37 -6.95
N LEU A 93 -4.55 0.61 -6.06
CA LEU A 93 -3.78 -0.57 -6.44
C LEU A 93 -4.64 -1.64 -7.14
N VAL A 94 -5.81 -1.96 -6.58
CA VAL A 94 -6.73 -2.94 -7.15
C VAL A 94 -7.24 -2.47 -8.52
N ALA A 95 -7.57 -1.18 -8.66
CA ALA A 95 -7.97 -0.61 -9.95
C ALA A 95 -6.86 -0.73 -11.00
N LEU A 96 -5.62 -0.39 -10.66
CA LEU A 96 -4.46 -0.51 -11.56
C LEU A 96 -4.26 -1.98 -12.01
N LEU A 97 -4.35 -2.93 -11.08
CA LEU A 97 -4.17 -4.35 -11.36
C LEU A 97 -5.30 -4.96 -12.22
N LEU A 98 -6.55 -4.55 -11.98
CA LEU A 98 -7.70 -4.97 -12.79
C LEU A 98 -7.68 -4.32 -14.19
N ALA A 99 -7.23 -3.06 -14.28
CA ALA A 99 -7.09 -2.35 -15.54
C ALA A 99 -5.94 -2.89 -16.41
N THR A 100 -4.92 -3.49 -15.80
CA THR A 100 -3.73 -4.00 -16.51
C THR A 100 -4.10 -4.99 -17.63
N PRO A 101 -3.70 -4.69 -18.89
CA PRO A 101 -4.05 -5.51 -20.04
C PRO A 101 -3.26 -6.84 -20.05
N ALA A 102 -3.74 -7.80 -20.83
CA ALA A 102 -3.04 -9.05 -21.16
C ALA A 102 -2.63 -9.96 -19.98
N LEU A 103 -3.15 -9.73 -18.77
CA LEU A 103 -2.99 -10.65 -17.63
C LEU A 103 -4.10 -11.70 -17.61
N PRO A 104 -3.78 -13.00 -17.69
CA PRO A 104 -4.75 -14.07 -17.45
C PRO A 104 -5.35 -13.98 -16.05
N TRP A 105 -6.62 -14.35 -15.88
CA TRP A 105 -7.35 -14.17 -14.62
C TRP A 105 -6.65 -14.81 -13.41
N ARG A 106 -6.13 -16.04 -13.56
CA ARG A 106 -5.37 -16.73 -12.51
C ARG A 106 -4.14 -15.92 -12.05
N ARG A 107 -3.40 -15.33 -12.99
CA ARG A 107 -2.24 -14.49 -12.68
C ARG A 107 -2.67 -13.16 -12.07
N ARG A 108 -3.77 -12.58 -12.56
CA ARG A 108 -4.33 -11.33 -12.04
C ARG A 108 -4.72 -11.48 -10.56
N LEU A 109 -5.44 -12.54 -10.20
CA LEU A 109 -5.80 -12.82 -8.80
C LEU A 109 -4.57 -12.95 -7.91
N ARG A 110 -3.55 -13.71 -8.35
CA ARG A 110 -2.30 -13.85 -7.60
C ARG A 110 -1.65 -12.49 -7.35
N VAL A 111 -1.54 -11.66 -8.39
CA VAL A 111 -0.93 -10.33 -8.28
C VAL A 111 -1.76 -9.40 -7.38
N ILE A 112 -3.10 -9.47 -7.42
CA ILE A 112 -3.97 -8.71 -6.50
C ILE A 112 -3.72 -9.11 -5.06
N ILE A 113 -3.67 -10.42 -4.77
CA ILE A 113 -3.40 -10.93 -3.41
C ILE A 113 -2.01 -10.48 -2.95
N THR A 114 -0.97 -10.69 -3.76
CA THR A 114 0.41 -10.27 -3.44
C THR A 114 0.50 -8.76 -3.23
N GLY A 115 -0.07 -7.97 -4.14
CA GLY A 115 -0.04 -6.51 -4.05
C GLY A 115 -0.77 -5.99 -2.83
N THR A 116 -1.94 -6.54 -2.52
CA THR A 116 -2.71 -6.20 -1.32
C THR A 116 -1.92 -6.52 -0.05
N GLY A 117 -1.29 -7.70 0.01
CA GLY A 117 -0.44 -8.09 1.14
C GLY A 117 0.76 -7.17 1.33
N LEU A 118 1.46 -6.81 0.24
CA LEU A 118 2.57 -5.86 0.29
C LEU A 118 2.12 -4.48 0.78
N LEU A 119 1.03 -3.96 0.23
CA LEU A 119 0.50 -2.65 0.62
C LEU A 119 0.03 -2.63 2.07
N LEU A 120 -0.61 -3.71 2.53
CA LEU A 120 -1.00 -3.89 3.92
C LEU A 120 0.21 -3.90 4.86
N GLY A 121 1.29 -4.58 4.49
CA GLY A 121 2.55 -4.57 5.24
C GLY A 121 3.15 -3.17 5.34
N ILE A 122 3.18 -2.42 4.23
CA ILE A 122 3.63 -1.02 4.22
C ILE A 122 2.76 -0.18 5.15
N HIS A 123 1.44 -0.19 4.98
CA HIS A 123 0.52 0.60 5.81
C HIS A 123 0.63 0.26 7.30
N SER A 124 0.77 -1.02 7.65
CA SER A 124 0.95 -1.45 9.03
C SER A 124 2.27 -0.94 9.61
N GLY A 125 3.37 -1.05 8.85
CA GLY A 125 4.68 -0.56 9.27
C GLY A 125 4.76 0.96 9.40
N LEU A 126 3.99 1.70 8.60
CA LEU A 126 3.93 3.17 8.65
C LEU A 126 3.34 3.71 9.98
N PHE A 127 2.58 2.91 10.73
CA PHE A 127 2.04 3.35 12.02
C PHE A 127 3.14 3.61 13.05
N ILE A 128 4.24 2.86 13.03
CA ILE A 128 5.35 3.00 13.99
C ILE A 128 5.96 4.42 13.93
N PRO A 129 6.57 4.84 12.80
CA PRO A 129 7.21 6.14 12.71
C PRO A 129 6.20 7.30 12.84
N LYS A 130 4.94 7.11 12.42
CA LYS A 130 3.88 8.11 12.60
C LYS A 130 3.53 8.31 14.06
N THR A 131 3.32 7.23 14.81
CA THR A 131 3.01 7.30 16.24
C THR A 131 4.16 7.92 17.02
N ARG A 132 5.41 7.57 16.67
CA ARG A 132 6.61 8.20 17.25
C ARG A 132 6.71 9.69 16.95
N PHE A 133 6.36 10.10 15.73
CA PHE A 133 6.34 11.52 15.37
C PHE A 133 5.27 12.29 16.16
N GLU A 134 4.05 11.76 16.28
CA GLU A 134 3.01 12.38 17.11
C GLU A 134 3.42 12.46 18.58
N TYR A 135 4.03 11.40 19.13
CA TYR A 135 4.56 11.40 20.49
C TYR A 135 5.58 12.52 20.72
N ILE A 136 6.52 12.71 19.79
CA ILE A 136 7.50 13.78 19.87
C ILE A 136 6.83 15.15 19.79
N GLN A 137 5.84 15.33 18.91
CA GLN A 137 5.09 16.60 18.87
C GLN A 137 4.39 16.89 20.19
N PHE A 138 3.80 15.87 20.81
CA PHE A 138 3.17 16.01 22.12
C PHE A 138 4.17 16.47 23.18
N LEU A 139 5.33 15.81 23.29
CA LEU A 139 6.38 16.20 24.24
C LEU A 139 6.79 17.67 24.06
N VAL A 140 7.00 18.11 22.82
CA VAL A 140 7.37 19.50 22.51
C VAL A 140 6.26 20.47 22.92
N ARG A 141 4.99 20.13 22.70
CA ARG A 141 3.84 20.98 23.10
C ARG A 141 3.71 21.10 24.62
N GLU A 142 4.01 20.04 25.36
CA GLU A 142 4.04 20.03 26.83
C GLU A 142 5.31 20.68 27.42
N GLY A 143 6.20 21.23 26.58
CA GLY A 143 7.44 21.86 27.01
C GLY A 143 8.48 20.86 27.54
N ILE A 144 8.31 19.57 27.27
CA ILE A 144 9.27 18.53 27.65
C ILE A 144 10.44 18.56 26.66
N PRO A 145 11.69 18.73 27.13
CA PRO A 145 12.83 18.84 26.25
C PRO A 145 13.04 17.55 25.44
N VAL A 146 13.09 17.70 24.13
CA VAL A 146 13.42 16.64 23.17
C VAL A 146 14.72 17.03 22.49
N ALA A 147 15.65 16.07 22.34
CA ALA A 147 16.89 16.34 21.64
C ALA A 147 16.61 16.77 20.19
N ASP A 148 17.22 17.88 19.75
CA ASP A 148 16.94 18.49 18.43
C ASP A 148 17.15 17.52 17.27
N ASN A 149 18.19 16.68 17.35
CA ASN A 149 18.47 15.63 16.37
C ASN A 149 17.34 14.60 16.28
N MET A 150 16.72 14.23 17.41
CA MET A 150 15.59 13.32 17.46
C MET A 150 14.36 13.95 16.81
N TYR A 151 14.04 15.20 17.19
CA TYR A 151 12.93 15.93 16.58
C TYR A 151 13.08 16.02 15.05
N LEU A 152 14.25 16.44 14.58
CA LEU A 152 14.53 16.55 13.15
C LEU A 152 14.43 15.19 12.44
N ALA A 153 15.00 14.13 13.01
CA ALA A 153 14.95 12.80 12.41
C ALA A 153 13.50 12.31 12.21
N TYR A 154 12.65 12.41 13.24
CA TYR A 154 11.26 11.97 13.14
C TYR A 154 10.39 12.91 12.31
N ALA A 155 10.68 14.21 12.30
CA ALA A 155 10.01 15.16 11.40
C ALA A 155 10.31 14.85 9.92
N TRP A 156 11.57 14.59 9.59
CA TRP A 156 11.96 14.17 8.24
C TRP A 156 11.36 12.82 7.88
N LEU A 157 11.40 11.85 8.79
CA LEU A 157 10.79 10.54 8.58
C LEU A 157 9.28 10.65 8.35
N GLY A 158 8.56 11.40 9.18
CA GLY A 158 7.13 11.66 9.02
C GLY A 158 6.81 12.28 7.65
N ARG A 159 7.55 13.32 7.25
CA ARG A 159 7.39 13.97 5.94
C ARG A 159 7.72 13.06 4.77
N ALA A 160 8.76 12.23 4.88
CA ALA A 160 9.18 11.31 3.83
C ALA A 160 8.22 10.13 3.66
N LEU A 161 7.54 9.70 4.72
CA LEU A 161 6.65 8.54 4.69
C LEU A 161 5.24 8.85 4.17
N VAL A 162 4.80 10.11 4.26
CA VAL A 162 3.53 10.55 3.64
C VAL A 162 3.51 10.22 2.13
N PRO A 163 4.46 10.68 1.29
CA PRO A 163 4.45 10.35 -0.13
C PRO A 163 4.65 8.85 -0.39
N VAL A 164 5.36 8.12 0.48
CA VAL A 164 5.48 6.66 0.36
C VAL A 164 4.11 6.00 0.36
N SER A 165 3.19 6.41 1.24
CA SER A 165 1.83 5.83 1.27
C SER A 165 1.02 6.09 -0.01
N TYR A 166 1.22 7.23 -0.67
CA TYR A 166 0.52 7.58 -1.92
C TYR A 166 1.17 6.95 -3.16
N VAL A 167 2.48 6.77 -3.16
CA VAL A 167 3.26 6.26 -4.29
C VAL A 167 3.37 4.73 -4.26
N ALA A 168 3.30 4.11 -3.07
CA ALA A 168 3.33 2.66 -2.88
C ALA A 168 2.42 1.87 -3.84
N PRO A 169 1.12 2.19 -4.02
CA PRO A 169 0.27 1.43 -4.94
C PRO A 169 0.79 1.44 -6.38
N PHE A 170 1.36 2.55 -6.85
CA PHE A 170 1.94 2.64 -8.20
C PHE A 170 3.23 1.84 -8.33
N VAL A 171 4.11 1.91 -7.32
CA VAL A 171 5.37 1.15 -7.30
C VAL A 171 5.08 -0.36 -7.26
N ILE A 172 4.19 -0.80 -6.38
CA ILE A 172 3.77 -2.21 -6.29
C ILE A 172 3.16 -2.67 -7.62
N TRP A 173 2.25 -1.89 -8.20
CA TRP A 173 1.66 -2.20 -9.49
C TRP A 173 2.72 -2.36 -10.59
N LEU A 174 3.64 -1.40 -10.69
CA LEU A 174 4.71 -1.41 -11.69
C LEU A 174 5.60 -2.65 -11.51
N LEU A 175 6.08 -2.93 -10.31
CA LEU A 175 6.94 -4.08 -10.01
C LEU A 175 6.26 -5.41 -10.34
N LEU A 176 4.96 -5.54 -10.10
CA LEU A 176 4.23 -6.78 -10.35
C LEU A 176 3.78 -6.95 -11.81
N THR A 177 3.67 -5.85 -12.58
CA THR A 177 3.05 -5.87 -13.92
C THR A 177 3.92 -5.35 -15.06
N TRP A 178 5.11 -4.79 -14.82
CA TRP A 178 5.96 -4.18 -15.87
C TRP A 178 6.20 -5.12 -17.07
N ARG A 179 6.39 -6.43 -16.82
CA ARG A 179 6.56 -7.42 -17.90
C ARG A 179 5.36 -7.54 -18.84
N SER A 180 4.16 -7.22 -18.39
CA SER A 180 2.94 -7.21 -19.22
C SER A 180 2.90 -6.03 -20.19
N TRP A 181 3.68 -4.99 -19.92
CA TRP A 181 3.78 -3.78 -20.74
C TRP A 181 4.90 -3.84 -21.78
N LEU A 182 5.88 -4.73 -21.59
CA LEU A 182 6.92 -4.94 -22.58
C LEU A 182 6.29 -5.54 -23.85
N PRO A 183 6.63 -5.03 -25.04
CA PRO A 183 6.27 -5.70 -26.28
C PRO A 183 6.77 -7.14 -26.18
N LYS A 184 5.91 -8.11 -26.48
CA LYS A 184 6.34 -9.50 -26.55
C LYS A 184 7.39 -9.56 -27.66
N LEU A 185 8.67 -9.52 -27.29
CA LEU A 185 9.81 -9.94 -28.12
C LEU A 185 9.69 -11.46 -28.26
N GLY A 186 8.61 -11.90 -28.89
CA GLY A 186 8.32 -13.29 -29.15
C GLY A 186 8.74 -13.64 -30.58
N PRO A 187 9.01 -14.92 -30.89
CA PRO A 187 9.53 -15.40 -32.17
C PRO A 187 8.63 -15.19 -33.40
N ARG A 188 7.63 -14.30 -33.36
CA ARG A 188 6.79 -14.00 -34.52
C ARG A 188 7.56 -13.34 -35.68
N ASP A 189 8.73 -12.78 -35.39
CA ASP A 189 9.69 -12.30 -36.40
C ASP A 189 10.79 -13.34 -36.69
N THR A 190 10.80 -14.48 -36.00
CA THR A 190 11.61 -15.62 -36.45
C THR A 190 10.83 -16.22 -37.62
N PRO A 191 11.37 -16.18 -38.85
CA PRO A 191 10.72 -16.82 -39.99
C PRO A 191 10.39 -18.24 -39.55
N GLN A 192 9.10 -18.61 -39.57
CA GLN A 192 8.79 -20.03 -39.46
C GLN A 192 9.62 -20.71 -40.54
N PRO A 193 10.45 -21.72 -40.20
CA PRO A 193 11.16 -22.45 -41.23
C PRO A 193 10.10 -22.90 -42.22
N GLN A 194 10.16 -22.36 -43.44
CA GLN A 194 9.22 -22.70 -44.50
C GLN A 194 9.18 -24.22 -44.51
N ARG A 195 8.01 -24.80 -44.29
CA ARG A 195 7.84 -26.24 -44.44
C ARG A 195 8.27 -26.56 -45.87
N ILE A 196 9.45 -27.17 -46.01
CA ILE A 196 9.92 -27.68 -47.29
C ILE A 196 8.80 -28.60 -47.81
N PRO A 197 8.22 -28.32 -48.99
CA PRO A 197 7.17 -29.15 -49.56
C PRO A 197 7.62 -30.61 -49.60
N LYS A 198 6.70 -31.56 -49.32
CA LYS A 198 7.00 -33.00 -49.31
C LYS A 198 7.60 -33.49 -50.63
N GLU A 199 7.35 -32.77 -51.73
CA GLU A 199 7.84 -33.05 -53.08
C GLU A 199 9.35 -32.81 -53.27
N ALA A 200 10.01 -32.13 -52.33
CA ALA A 200 11.45 -31.83 -52.40
C ALA A 200 12.32 -32.77 -51.52
N ARG A 201 11.81 -33.93 -51.08
CA ARG A 201 12.61 -34.94 -50.39
C ARG A 201 13.14 -35.96 -51.41
N PRO A 202 14.48 -36.18 -51.49
CA PRO A 202 15.08 -37.15 -52.39
C PRO A 202 14.72 -38.60 -52.01
#